data_AF-A0A450XCT1-F1
#
_entry.id   AF-A0A450XCT1-F1
#
_cell.length_a   1.000
_cell.length_b   1.000
_cell.length_c   1.000
_cell.angle_alpha   90.00
_cell.angle_beta   90.00
_cell.angle_gamma   90.00
#
_symmetry.space_group_name_H-M   'P 1'
#
loop_
_entity.id
_entity.type
_entity.pdbx_description
1 polymer ?
#
loop_
_entity_poly.entity_id
_entity_poly.type
_entity_poly.pdbx_seq_one_letter_code
_entity_poly.pdbx_strand_id
1 'polypeptide(L)'
;MQLNRDNSPLWMVEFDKQLLRGKHVLLYGNVEDRFLLPESNKIVSLAEFLNRYFCEIDYELVGHYDIVDGIQLADPQQMGPLLDGLANTRAKPPSPASKQPPKRESAPYRESRPQTDTDSEKTPALTLQRQQTTRRTPGRGADDQSRTGEQNRARTNSQTDSRFLSPGAALPVIRRVLTQGRTPSAMMLEFSDKLVSDPQRQDQQERPILVQLKKILDETAELTQGSLSGRRNALVIIASQLAGLPSWFYQDHPLLTLIRIPHPSIHERARFIQKFLPQFEGGEELNEPHCSWISQQFAELTDGLTIWDLMAIGNTSVSEHLAISSSSSLANLISYYKYGEREDPWEKFNEDKVRQAPQLIERRVIGQSKAVEAIVDMLVTARIGITLTQSSGQSGKPKGVFFLL
;
A
#
# COMPACT_ATOMS: atom_id res chain seq x y z
N MET A 1 -9.21 17.73 -7.47
CA MET A 1 -7.87 17.63 -6.87
C MET A 1 -6.82 18.21 -7.79
N GLN A 2 -6.01 19.18 -7.35
CA GLN A 2 -4.85 19.67 -8.10
C GLN A 2 -3.57 19.00 -7.57
N LEU A 3 -3.13 17.94 -8.24
CA LEU A 3 -1.86 17.29 -7.95
C LEU A 3 -0.72 18.01 -8.70
N ASN A 4 0.23 18.57 -7.97
CA ASN A 4 1.41 19.24 -8.54
C ASN A 4 2.70 18.60 -8.01
N ARG A 5 3.74 18.55 -8.85
CA ARG A 5 5.09 18.07 -8.51
C ARG A 5 5.70 18.76 -7.30
N ASP A 6 5.40 20.03 -7.06
CA ASP A 6 6.04 20.78 -5.98
C ASP A 6 5.53 20.35 -4.60
N ASN A 7 4.27 19.95 -4.53
CA ASN A 7 3.56 19.76 -3.26
C ASN A 7 3.05 18.33 -3.05
N SER A 8 2.88 17.53 -4.10
CA SER A 8 2.39 16.15 -4.00
C SER A 8 3.52 15.13 -4.10
N PRO A 9 3.39 13.97 -3.45
CA PRO A 9 4.23 12.80 -3.70
C PRO A 9 4.33 12.51 -5.20
N LEU A 10 5.53 12.18 -5.70
CA LEU A 10 5.77 11.96 -7.14
C LEU A 10 4.86 10.87 -7.72
N TRP A 11 4.58 9.82 -6.94
CA TRP A 11 3.72 8.72 -7.37
C TRP A 11 2.26 9.18 -7.61
N MET A 12 1.75 10.15 -6.84
CA MET A 12 0.40 10.70 -7.04
C MET A 12 0.32 11.49 -8.35
N VAL A 13 1.36 12.27 -8.66
CA VAL A 13 1.45 13.01 -9.91
C VAL A 13 1.57 12.05 -11.10
N GLU A 14 2.32 10.97 -10.95
CA GLU A 14 2.43 9.95 -11.99
C GLU A 14 1.11 9.18 -12.17
N PHE A 15 0.40 8.90 -11.07
CA PHE A 15 -0.93 8.28 -11.08
C PHE A 15 -1.92 9.10 -11.92
N ASP A 16 -2.04 10.40 -11.67
CA ASP A 16 -2.90 11.30 -12.44
C ASP A 16 -2.54 11.31 -13.94
N LYS A 17 -1.25 11.49 -14.24
CA LYS A 17 -0.76 11.51 -15.63
C LYS A 17 -1.09 10.24 -16.40
N GLN A 18 -1.01 9.09 -15.77
CA GLN A 18 -1.22 7.81 -16.43
C GLN A 18 -2.72 7.56 -16.67
N LEU A 19 -3.58 7.98 -15.75
CA LEU A 19 -5.03 7.98 -15.97
C LEU A 19 -5.43 8.93 -17.11
N LEU A 20 -4.83 10.13 -17.18
CA LEU A 20 -5.05 11.07 -18.29
C LEU A 20 -4.62 10.51 -19.66
N ARG A 21 -3.65 9.59 -19.67
CA ARG A 21 -3.20 8.86 -20.87
C ARG A 21 -4.08 7.65 -21.21
N GLY A 22 -5.17 7.43 -20.47
CA GLY A 22 -6.07 6.31 -20.68
C GLY A 22 -5.51 4.97 -20.20
N LYS A 23 -4.49 4.96 -19.33
CA LYS A 23 -3.98 3.73 -18.74
C LYS A 23 -4.70 3.38 -17.45
N HIS A 24 -4.78 2.09 -17.17
CA HIS A 24 -5.04 1.54 -15.85
C HIS A 24 -3.76 1.55 -15.03
N VAL A 25 -3.89 1.53 -13.70
CA VAL A 25 -2.73 1.62 -12.80
C VAL A 25 -2.69 0.41 -11.88
N LEU A 26 -1.51 -0.18 -11.76
CA LEU A 26 -1.16 -1.12 -10.69
C LEU A 26 -0.27 -0.39 -9.67
N LEU A 27 -0.82 -0.14 -8.49
CA LEU A 27 -0.12 0.44 -7.35
C LEU A 27 0.49 -0.67 -6.49
N TYR A 28 1.77 -0.53 -6.16
CA TYR A 28 2.47 -1.50 -5.30
C TYR A 28 3.55 -0.90 -4.41
N GLY A 29 3.98 -1.62 -3.38
CA GLY A 29 4.98 -1.16 -2.41
C GLY A 29 4.33 -0.68 -1.12
N ASN A 30 4.58 0.58 -0.73
CA ASN A 30 4.12 1.16 0.53
C ASN A 30 2.63 1.55 0.51
N VAL A 31 1.75 0.64 0.07
CA VAL A 31 0.31 0.89 -0.16
C VAL A 31 -0.53 0.95 1.13
N GLU A 32 -0.01 0.39 2.23
CA GLU A 32 -0.69 0.31 3.54
C GLU A 32 -0.38 1.50 4.46
N ASP A 33 0.52 2.39 4.05
CA ASP A 33 0.86 3.61 4.78
C ASP A 33 -0.23 4.68 4.64
N ARG A 34 0.00 5.81 5.30
CA ARG A 34 -0.76 7.03 5.17
C ARG A 34 -0.03 8.06 4.32
N PHE A 35 -0.80 9.00 3.80
CA PHE A 35 -0.30 10.02 2.90
C PHE A 35 -0.80 11.39 3.31
N LEU A 36 0.09 12.37 3.33
CA LEU A 36 -0.26 13.76 3.59
C LEU A 36 -0.82 14.40 2.31
N LEU A 37 -2.09 14.81 2.36
CA LEU A 37 -2.72 15.54 1.26
C LEU A 37 -2.28 17.00 1.26
N PRO A 38 -1.64 17.50 0.19
CA PRO A 38 -1.00 18.82 0.23
C PRO A 38 -1.97 19.98 0.40
N GLU A 39 -3.17 19.89 -0.19
CA GLU A 39 -4.17 20.97 -0.15
C GLU A 39 -4.85 21.11 1.22
N SER A 40 -5.06 19.99 1.92
CA SER A 40 -5.88 19.94 3.15
C SER A 40 -5.06 19.68 4.42
N ASN A 41 -3.78 19.35 4.28
CA ASN A 41 -2.92 18.86 5.36
C ASN A 41 -3.52 17.69 6.14
N LYS A 42 -4.43 16.93 5.51
CA LYS A 42 -5.02 15.74 6.10
C LYS A 42 -4.16 14.54 5.78
N ILE A 43 -3.96 13.69 6.77
CA ILE A 43 -3.35 12.38 6.60
C ILE A 43 -4.47 11.41 6.26
N VAL A 44 -4.33 10.70 5.14
CA VAL A 44 -5.35 9.79 4.60
C VAL A 44 -4.75 8.43 4.25
N SER A 45 -5.56 7.37 4.21
CA SER A 45 -5.17 6.09 3.59
C SER A 45 -5.13 6.18 2.07
N LEU A 46 -4.57 5.16 1.41
CA LEU A 46 -4.64 5.03 -0.04
C LEU A 46 -6.09 4.97 -0.54
N ALA A 47 -6.96 4.19 0.12
CA ALA A 47 -8.37 4.06 -0.24
C ALA A 47 -9.12 5.41 -0.16
N GLU A 48 -8.88 6.17 0.92
CA GLU A 48 -9.45 7.52 1.09
C GLU A 48 -8.94 8.50 0.02
N PHE A 49 -7.65 8.46 -0.31
CA PHE A 49 -7.08 9.24 -1.41
C PHE A 49 -7.75 8.89 -2.75
N LEU A 50 -7.87 7.61 -3.09
CA LEU A 50 -8.43 7.17 -4.37
C LEU A 50 -9.92 7.55 -4.50
N ASN A 51 -10.70 7.35 -3.43
CA ASN A 51 -12.10 7.80 -3.39
C ASN A 51 -12.21 9.29 -3.66
N ARG A 52 -11.45 10.09 -2.91
CA ARG A 52 -11.47 11.54 -3.04
C ARG A 52 -11.02 11.98 -4.44
N TYR A 53 -9.95 11.39 -4.95
CA TYR A 53 -9.40 11.69 -6.27
C TYR A 53 -10.45 11.47 -7.37
N PHE A 54 -11.08 10.29 -7.42
CA PHE A 54 -12.05 9.99 -8.49
C PHE A 54 -13.33 10.83 -8.35
N CYS A 55 -13.86 10.99 -7.14
CA CYS A 55 -15.03 11.84 -6.91
C CYS A 55 -14.79 13.31 -7.28
N GLU A 56 -13.61 13.87 -6.98
CA GLU A 56 -13.27 15.25 -7.33
C GLU A 56 -12.99 15.47 -8.83
N ILE A 57 -12.86 14.39 -9.60
CA ILE A 57 -12.64 14.43 -11.06
C ILE A 57 -13.91 13.97 -11.79
N ASP A 58 -15.09 14.09 -11.16
CA ASP A 58 -16.40 13.80 -11.75
C ASP A 58 -16.63 12.33 -12.15
N TYR A 59 -15.97 11.36 -11.48
CA TYR A 59 -16.39 9.96 -11.62
C TYR A 59 -17.69 9.74 -10.84
N GLU A 60 -18.74 9.30 -11.54
CA GLU A 60 -20.09 9.10 -11.00
C GLU A 60 -20.22 7.83 -10.16
N LEU A 61 -19.44 6.79 -10.50
CA LEU A 61 -19.42 5.52 -9.78
C LEU A 61 -17.99 5.18 -9.35
N VAL A 62 -17.74 5.20 -8.04
CA VAL A 62 -16.44 4.90 -7.45
C VAL A 62 -16.61 3.78 -6.44
N GLY A 63 -15.90 2.66 -6.65
CA GLY A 63 -16.03 1.49 -5.80
C GLY A 63 -14.71 0.77 -5.55
N HIS A 64 -14.64 0.10 -4.41
CA HIS A 64 -13.57 -0.80 -3.99
C HIS A 64 -14.09 -2.24 -4.05
N TYR A 65 -13.15 -3.16 -4.22
CA TYR A 65 -13.40 -4.58 -4.07
C TYR A 65 -12.25 -5.24 -3.33
N ASP A 66 -12.59 -6.01 -2.32
CA ASP A 66 -11.72 -7.00 -1.71
C ASP A 66 -12.47 -8.31 -1.46
N ILE A 67 -11.69 -9.37 -1.19
CA ILE A 67 -12.22 -10.73 -1.04
C ILE A 67 -13.01 -10.97 0.26
N VAL A 68 -12.92 -10.06 1.23
CA VAL A 68 -13.56 -10.16 2.55
C VAL A 68 -14.85 -9.36 2.60
N ASP A 69 -14.81 -8.09 2.18
CA ASP A 69 -15.93 -7.17 2.32
C ASP A 69 -16.71 -6.96 0.99
N GLY A 70 -16.27 -7.58 -0.11
CA GLY A 70 -16.97 -7.54 -1.39
C GLY A 70 -16.84 -6.18 -2.08
N ILE A 71 -17.88 -5.71 -2.78
CA ILE A 71 -17.87 -4.39 -3.42
C ILE A 71 -18.38 -3.34 -2.44
N GLN A 72 -17.56 -2.32 -2.15
CA GLN A 72 -17.95 -1.13 -1.37
C GLN A 72 -17.95 0.10 -2.27
N LEU A 73 -18.91 1.00 -2.07
CA LEU A 73 -19.04 2.22 -2.86
C LEU A 73 -18.60 3.44 -2.04
N ALA A 74 -18.02 4.44 -2.69
CA ALA A 74 -17.61 5.68 -2.03
C ALA A 74 -18.80 6.44 -1.41
N ASP A 75 -19.95 6.44 -2.11
CA ASP A 75 -21.25 6.86 -1.57
C ASP A 75 -22.30 5.78 -1.86
N PRO A 76 -22.58 4.86 -0.91
CA PRO A 76 -23.52 3.78 -1.13
C PRO A 76 -24.95 4.23 -1.44
N GLN A 77 -25.38 5.39 -0.93
CA GLN A 77 -26.75 5.88 -1.12
C GLN A 77 -26.96 6.39 -2.55
N GLN A 78 -25.98 7.11 -3.09
CA GLN A 78 -26.05 7.67 -4.43
C GLN A 78 -25.64 6.66 -5.51
N MET A 79 -24.57 5.89 -5.25
CA MET A 79 -23.95 5.02 -6.23
C MET A 79 -24.55 3.60 -6.27
N GLY A 80 -25.23 3.16 -5.21
CA GLY A 80 -25.86 1.84 -5.13
C GLY A 80 -26.85 1.57 -6.28
N PRO A 81 -27.81 2.47 -6.56
CA PRO A 81 -28.73 2.35 -7.68
C PRO A 81 -28.03 2.31 -9.06
N LEU A 82 -26.92 3.04 -9.21
CA LEU A 82 -26.11 3.01 -10.44
C LEU A 82 -25.44 1.65 -10.63
N LEU A 83 -24.82 1.11 -9.56
CA LEU A 83 -24.22 -0.21 -9.57
C LEU A 83 -25.27 -1.28 -9.90
N ASP A 84 -26.42 -1.28 -9.23
CA ASP A 84 -27.49 -2.25 -9.48
C ASP A 84 -28.04 -2.14 -10.91
N GLY A 85 -28.18 -0.93 -11.44
CA GLY A 85 -28.59 -0.70 -12.84
C GLY A 85 -27.61 -1.33 -13.83
N LEU A 86 -26.31 -1.07 -13.65
CA LEU A 86 -25.25 -1.63 -14.50
C LEU A 86 -25.07 -3.15 -14.30
N ALA A 87 -25.22 -3.64 -13.06
CA ALA A 87 -25.16 -5.05 -12.71
C ALA A 87 -26.37 -5.84 -13.23
N ASN A 88 -27.51 -5.21 -13.50
CA ASN A 88 -28.68 -5.87 -14.08
C ASN A 88 -28.81 -5.67 -15.58
N THR A 89 -28.00 -4.79 -16.17
CA THR A 89 -27.97 -4.60 -17.62
C THR A 89 -27.39 -5.86 -18.27
N ARG A 90 -28.25 -6.65 -18.95
CA ARG A 90 -27.82 -7.79 -19.76
C ARG A 90 -26.79 -7.29 -20.77
N ALA A 91 -25.60 -7.88 -20.78
CA ALA A 91 -24.56 -7.56 -21.75
C ALA A 91 -25.15 -7.66 -23.17
N LYS A 92 -25.36 -6.51 -23.82
CA LYS A 92 -25.62 -6.50 -25.26
C LYS A 92 -24.29 -6.90 -25.89
N PRO A 93 -24.21 -8.01 -26.66
CA PRO A 93 -22.97 -8.37 -27.33
C PRO A 93 -22.52 -7.18 -28.18
N PRO A 94 -21.20 -6.94 -28.32
CA PRO A 94 -20.69 -5.87 -29.15
C PRO A 94 -21.36 -5.99 -30.52
N SER A 95 -22.05 -4.92 -30.94
CA SER A 95 -22.66 -4.88 -32.26
C SER A 95 -21.55 -5.15 -33.28
N PRO A 96 -21.66 -6.19 -34.12
CA PRO A 96 -20.71 -6.34 -35.19
C PRO A 96 -20.80 -5.08 -36.05
N ALA A 97 -19.68 -4.38 -36.18
CA ALA A 97 -19.52 -3.32 -37.15
C ALA A 97 -20.15 -3.80 -38.47
N SER A 98 -21.02 -2.99 -39.04
CA SER A 98 -21.74 -3.26 -40.28
C SER A 98 -20.77 -3.43 -41.45
N LYS A 99 -20.15 -4.61 -41.56
CA LYS A 99 -19.55 -5.11 -42.79
C LYS A 99 -20.66 -5.83 -43.53
N GLN A 100 -21.31 -5.11 -44.43
CA GLN A 100 -22.08 -5.75 -45.50
C GLN A 100 -21.15 -6.75 -46.21
N PRO A 101 -21.53 -8.03 -46.36
CA PRO A 101 -20.74 -8.95 -47.16
C PRO A 101 -20.83 -8.51 -48.64
N PRO A 102 -19.71 -8.57 -49.40
CA PRO A 102 -19.77 -8.27 -50.82
C PRO A 102 -20.67 -9.29 -51.51
N LYS A 103 -21.54 -8.80 -52.41
CA LYS A 103 -22.36 -9.62 -53.30
C LYS A 103 -21.45 -10.58 -54.06
N ARG A 104 -21.61 -11.89 -53.83
CA ARG A 104 -21.02 -12.91 -54.69
C ARG A 104 -21.88 -13.03 -55.95
N GLU A 105 -21.31 -12.61 -57.08
CA GLU A 105 -21.75 -13.05 -58.40
C GLU A 105 -21.55 -14.56 -58.53
N SER A 106 -22.60 -15.23 -58.97
CA SER A 106 -22.65 -16.65 -59.25
C SER A 106 -22.03 -16.96 -60.61
N ALA A 107 -21.00 -17.80 -60.64
CA ALA A 107 -20.61 -18.55 -61.83
C ALA A 107 -20.41 -20.04 -61.44
N PRO A 108 -20.81 -21.00 -62.31
CA PRO A 108 -21.01 -22.39 -61.92
C PRO A 108 -19.71 -23.18 -62.00
N TYR A 109 -19.46 -24.08 -61.05
CA TYR A 109 -18.49 -25.15 -61.27
C TYR A 109 -18.93 -26.47 -60.65
N ARG A 110 -18.55 -27.51 -61.38
CA ARG A 110 -19.10 -28.85 -61.55
C ARG A 110 -18.62 -29.81 -60.47
N GLU A 111 -19.48 -30.79 -60.15
CA GLU A 111 -19.23 -31.92 -59.25
C GLU A 111 -17.96 -32.70 -59.56
N SER A 112 -17.25 -33.14 -58.50
CA SER A 112 -16.52 -34.43 -58.46
C SER A 112 -16.21 -34.78 -56.98
N ARG A 113 -16.86 -35.83 -56.47
CA ARG A 113 -16.46 -36.56 -55.25
C ARG A 113 -15.24 -37.45 -55.56
N PRO A 114 -14.45 -37.80 -54.54
CA PRO A 114 -14.41 -39.22 -54.17
C PRO A 114 -14.60 -39.49 -52.67
N GLN A 115 -15.09 -40.70 -52.38
CA GLN A 115 -15.28 -41.33 -51.08
C GLN A 115 -13.98 -41.90 -50.50
N THR A 116 -13.90 -41.97 -49.17
CA THR A 116 -13.26 -43.03 -48.33
C THR A 116 -13.73 -42.77 -46.89
N ASP A 117 -14.64 -43.54 -46.30
CA ASP A 117 -14.51 -44.84 -45.62
C ASP A 117 -13.84 -44.82 -44.23
N THR A 118 -14.57 -45.42 -43.27
CA THR A 118 -14.14 -46.06 -41.98
C THR A 118 -13.59 -45.15 -40.86
N ASP A 119 -13.80 -45.36 -39.56
CA ASP A 119 -14.50 -46.41 -38.83
C ASP A 119 -14.90 -45.97 -37.40
N SER A 120 -15.65 -46.84 -36.74
CA SER A 120 -16.38 -46.70 -35.47
C SER A 120 -15.55 -46.87 -34.18
N GLU A 121 -16.17 -46.49 -33.03
CA GLU A 121 -16.11 -47.06 -31.64
C GLU A 121 -16.07 -45.92 -30.58
N LYS A 122 -17.07 -45.60 -29.73
CA LYS A 122 -17.95 -46.29 -28.75
C LYS A 122 -17.28 -46.87 -27.47
N THR A 123 -17.20 -46.01 -26.43
CA THR A 123 -17.56 -46.20 -24.97
C THR A 123 -16.89 -47.33 -24.14
N PRO A 124 -16.95 -47.37 -22.77
CA PRO A 124 -17.60 -46.46 -21.80
C PRO A 124 -16.84 -46.12 -20.49
N ALA A 125 -17.54 -45.32 -19.68
CA ALA A 125 -17.30 -44.84 -18.32
C ALA A 125 -17.10 -45.90 -17.22
N LEU A 126 -16.45 -45.49 -16.12
CA LEU A 126 -16.58 -46.10 -14.80
C LEU A 126 -16.60 -45.02 -13.70
N THR A 127 -17.81 -44.84 -13.16
CA THR A 127 -18.16 -44.09 -11.96
C THR A 127 -17.81 -44.91 -10.72
N LEU A 128 -17.12 -44.33 -9.74
CA LEU A 128 -17.07 -44.85 -8.37
C LEU A 128 -17.36 -43.74 -7.37
N GLN A 129 -18.61 -43.76 -6.88
CA GLN A 129 -19.05 -43.10 -5.65
C GLN A 129 -18.30 -43.72 -4.46
N ARG A 130 -17.82 -42.88 -3.54
CA ARG A 130 -17.57 -43.29 -2.15
C ARG A 130 -18.15 -42.26 -1.19
N GLN A 131 -19.21 -42.69 -0.52
CA GLN A 131 -19.90 -41.98 0.55
C GLN A 131 -19.27 -42.31 1.92
N GLN A 132 -19.38 -41.32 2.83
CA GLN A 132 -19.43 -41.41 4.30
C GLN A 132 -18.10 -41.82 4.99
N THR A 133 -17.65 -41.14 6.04
CA THR A 133 -18.33 -41.05 7.33
C THR A 133 -17.73 -39.92 8.20
N THR A 134 -18.62 -39.31 8.97
CA THR A 134 -18.37 -38.36 10.04
C THR A 134 -17.86 -39.05 11.31
N ARG A 135 -16.93 -38.42 12.05
CA ARG A 135 -16.75 -38.66 13.49
C ARG A 135 -16.53 -37.33 14.21
N ARG A 136 -17.54 -36.95 14.99
CA ARG A 136 -17.49 -35.99 16.10
C ARG A 136 -17.08 -36.73 17.36
N THR A 137 -16.30 -36.07 18.22
CA THR A 137 -16.21 -36.40 19.65
C THR A 137 -16.26 -35.10 20.47
N PRO A 138 -16.91 -35.05 21.65
CA PRO A 138 -17.24 -33.83 22.38
C PRO A 138 -16.52 -33.67 23.75
N GLY A 139 -16.62 -32.48 24.35
CA GLY A 139 -16.38 -32.22 25.80
C GLY A 139 -15.84 -30.81 26.06
N ARG A 140 -16.66 -29.84 26.52
CA ARG A 140 -16.86 -29.36 27.93
C ARG A 140 -15.60 -28.69 28.52
N GLY A 141 -15.59 -27.52 29.14
CA GLY A 141 -16.58 -26.54 29.61
C GLY A 141 -15.95 -25.67 30.74
N ALA A 142 -16.64 -24.58 31.15
CA ALA A 142 -16.36 -23.61 32.23
C ALA A 142 -15.44 -22.42 31.86
N ASP A 143 -15.95 -21.20 31.64
CA ASP A 143 -16.51 -20.19 32.59
C ASP A 143 -15.42 -19.26 33.13
N ASP A 144 -15.41 -17.99 32.68
CA ASP A 144 -15.50 -16.85 33.60
C ASP A 144 -15.89 -15.56 32.85
N GLN A 145 -16.81 -14.81 33.45
CA GLN A 145 -17.32 -13.54 32.99
C GLN A 145 -16.59 -12.42 33.72
N SER A 146 -16.09 -11.41 33.00
CA SER A 146 -16.06 -10.02 33.48
C SER A 146 -15.86 -9.04 32.31
N ARG A 147 -16.98 -8.44 31.92
CA ARG A 147 -17.16 -7.13 31.26
C ARG A 147 -16.37 -6.05 32.03
N THR A 148 -15.87 -4.94 31.51
CA THR A 148 -16.40 -3.97 30.54
C THR A 148 -15.38 -2.82 30.44
N GLY A 149 -15.22 -2.19 29.27
CA GLY A 149 -14.64 -0.85 29.17
C GLY A 149 -13.79 -0.63 27.92
N GLU A 150 -14.19 0.32 27.09
CA GLU A 150 -13.42 0.91 25.97
C GLU A 150 -13.47 0.19 24.62
N GLN A 151 -14.70 -0.17 24.21
CA GLN A 151 -15.07 -0.17 22.79
C GLN A 151 -15.62 1.21 22.40
N ASN A 152 -14.76 2.09 21.89
CA ASN A 152 -15.16 3.20 21.03
C ASN A 152 -14.16 3.31 19.87
N ARG A 153 -14.16 2.28 19.01
CA ARG A 153 -13.72 2.43 17.62
C ARG A 153 -14.97 2.61 16.77
N ALA A 154 -15.00 3.72 16.04
CA ALA A 154 -16.04 4.10 15.11
C ALA A 154 -16.43 2.92 14.21
N ARG A 155 -17.63 2.38 14.42
CA ARG A 155 -18.29 1.48 13.48
C ARG A 155 -18.81 2.34 12.34
N THR A 156 -18.03 2.48 11.28
CA THR A 156 -18.58 2.81 9.97
C THR A 156 -19.48 1.64 9.56
N ASN A 157 -20.78 1.90 9.48
CA ASN A 157 -21.80 0.94 9.10
C ASN A 157 -21.68 0.64 7.60
N SER A 158 -20.69 -0.15 7.18
CA SER A 158 -20.63 -0.71 5.82
C SER A 158 -21.61 -1.87 5.77
N GLN A 159 -22.74 -1.70 5.09
CA GLN A 159 -23.59 -2.82 4.70
C GLN A 159 -22.81 -3.66 3.69
N THR A 160 -22.12 -4.69 4.16
CA THR A 160 -21.42 -5.67 3.31
C THR A 160 -22.44 -6.36 2.42
N ASP A 161 -22.38 -6.11 1.11
CA ASP A 161 -23.26 -6.75 0.14
C ASP A 161 -22.73 -8.16 -0.16
N SER A 162 -23.33 -9.16 0.51
CA SER A 162 -22.94 -10.57 0.40
C SER A 162 -23.03 -11.14 -1.02
N ARG A 163 -23.69 -10.44 -1.96
CA ARG A 163 -23.80 -10.82 -3.38
C ARG A 163 -22.44 -10.86 -4.11
N PHE A 164 -21.46 -10.07 -3.66
CA PHE A 164 -20.22 -9.85 -4.40
C PHE A 164 -18.95 -10.24 -3.63
N LEU A 165 -19.03 -11.16 -2.68
CA LEU A 165 -17.87 -11.58 -1.89
C LEU A 165 -16.83 -12.33 -2.74
N SER A 166 -17.27 -13.31 -3.54
CA SER A 166 -16.33 -14.11 -4.33
C SER A 166 -15.80 -13.35 -5.56
N PRO A 167 -14.52 -13.49 -5.93
CA PRO A 167 -13.96 -12.88 -7.13
C PRO A 167 -14.74 -13.26 -8.40
N GLY A 168 -15.17 -14.52 -8.48
CA GLY A 168 -15.98 -15.02 -9.60
C GLY A 168 -17.35 -14.35 -9.74
N ALA A 169 -17.91 -13.79 -8.66
CA ALA A 169 -19.17 -13.03 -8.70
C ALA A 169 -18.93 -11.53 -8.90
N ALA A 170 -17.90 -10.96 -8.28
CA ALA A 170 -17.60 -9.53 -8.34
C ALA A 170 -16.99 -9.09 -9.69
N LEU A 171 -15.98 -9.81 -10.19
CA LEU A 171 -15.28 -9.41 -11.41
C LEU A 171 -16.18 -9.32 -12.66
N PRO A 172 -17.21 -10.17 -12.85
CA PRO A 172 -18.16 -9.97 -13.95
C PRO A 172 -18.99 -8.68 -13.84
N VAL A 173 -19.28 -8.23 -12.61
CA VAL A 173 -19.98 -6.97 -12.35
C VAL A 173 -19.04 -5.81 -12.64
N ILE A 174 -17.83 -5.83 -12.09
CA ILE A 174 -16.78 -4.83 -12.33
C ILE A 174 -16.52 -4.69 -13.83
N ARG A 175 -16.41 -5.80 -14.57
CA ARG A 175 -16.25 -5.76 -16.03
C ARG A 175 -17.41 -5.04 -16.71
N ARG A 176 -18.65 -5.28 -16.32
CA ARG A 176 -19.81 -4.59 -16.91
C ARG A 176 -19.83 -3.10 -16.59
N VAL A 177 -19.45 -2.74 -15.36
CA VAL A 177 -19.31 -1.35 -14.92
C VAL A 177 -18.24 -0.62 -15.74
N LEU A 178 -17.10 -1.26 -16.04
CA LEU A 178 -15.99 -0.61 -16.73
C LEU A 178 -16.07 -0.68 -18.27
N THR A 179 -16.82 -1.62 -18.84
CA THR A 179 -16.93 -1.80 -20.32
C THR A 179 -18.02 -0.95 -20.97
N GLN A 180 -18.76 -0.15 -20.19
CA GLN A 180 -19.73 0.82 -20.70
C GLN A 180 -19.11 2.22 -20.82
N GLY A 181 -19.54 3.01 -21.79
CA GLY A 181 -18.97 4.34 -22.08
C GLY A 181 -19.87 5.53 -21.72
N ARG A 182 -20.84 5.35 -20.82
CA ARG A 182 -21.86 6.36 -20.46
C ARG A 182 -21.68 6.93 -19.06
N THR A 183 -21.39 6.10 -18.07
CA THR A 183 -21.25 6.48 -16.66
C THR A 183 -19.77 6.43 -16.29
N PRO A 184 -19.09 7.55 -16.05
CA PRO A 184 -17.71 7.55 -15.59
C PRO A 184 -17.55 6.71 -14.32
N SER A 185 -16.83 5.60 -14.43
CA SER A 185 -16.72 4.58 -13.38
C SER A 185 -15.26 4.25 -13.07
N ALA A 186 -14.94 4.14 -11.79
CA ALA A 186 -13.62 3.75 -11.28
C ALA A 186 -13.78 2.61 -10.27
N MET A 187 -13.01 1.54 -10.45
CA MET A 187 -12.96 0.40 -9.54
C MET A 187 -11.54 0.15 -9.03
N MET A 188 -11.41 0.03 -7.72
CA MET A 188 -10.18 -0.30 -7.02
C MET A 188 -10.23 -1.76 -6.58
N LEU A 189 -9.19 -2.54 -6.88
CA LEU A 189 -9.05 -3.93 -6.45
C LEU A 189 -7.99 -4.01 -5.35
N GLU A 190 -8.43 -4.13 -4.10
CA GLU A 190 -7.55 -4.26 -2.95
C GLU A 190 -7.06 -5.69 -2.77
N PHE A 191 -5.92 -5.85 -2.10
CA PHE A 191 -5.30 -7.15 -1.83
C PHE A 191 -5.12 -8.02 -3.09
N SER A 192 -4.80 -7.39 -4.23
CA SER A 192 -4.72 -8.09 -5.51
C SER A 192 -3.61 -9.16 -5.54
N ASP A 193 -2.55 -8.98 -4.75
CA ASP A 193 -1.49 -9.95 -4.49
C ASP A 193 -1.90 -11.14 -3.61
N LYS A 194 -3.17 -11.19 -3.19
CA LYS A 194 -3.78 -12.29 -2.43
C LYS A 194 -4.91 -12.98 -3.19
N LEU A 195 -5.15 -12.61 -4.46
CA LEU A 195 -6.16 -13.23 -5.32
C LEU A 195 -5.79 -14.64 -5.79
N VAL A 196 -4.49 -14.96 -5.77
CA VAL A 196 -3.95 -16.27 -6.14
C VAL A 196 -3.00 -16.77 -5.08
N SER A 197 -2.97 -18.09 -4.89
CA SER A 197 -2.17 -18.75 -3.86
C SER A 197 -0.69 -18.79 -4.26
N ASP A 198 -0.40 -19.10 -5.53
CA ASP A 198 0.95 -19.16 -6.09
C ASP A 198 1.03 -18.40 -7.44
N PRO A 199 1.76 -17.27 -7.50
CA PRO A 199 1.95 -16.48 -8.71
C PRO A 199 2.68 -17.22 -9.85
N GLN A 200 3.36 -18.33 -9.57
CA GLN A 200 3.99 -19.19 -10.58
C GLN A 200 3.13 -20.40 -10.96
N ARG A 201 2.17 -20.80 -10.10
CA ARG A 201 1.36 -22.00 -10.27
C ARG A 201 -0.11 -21.72 -10.01
N GLN A 202 -0.80 -21.14 -10.99
CA GLN A 202 -2.25 -20.98 -10.91
C GLN A 202 -2.98 -22.26 -11.30
N ASP A 203 -3.91 -22.66 -10.46
CA ASP A 203 -4.80 -23.78 -10.72
C ASP A 203 -5.93 -23.43 -11.70
N GLN A 204 -6.86 -24.37 -11.91
CA GLN A 204 -7.98 -24.21 -12.83
C GLN A 204 -9.06 -23.23 -12.32
N GLN A 205 -9.07 -22.90 -11.02
CA GLN A 205 -10.02 -21.97 -10.40
C GLN A 205 -9.47 -20.54 -10.37
N GLU A 206 -8.16 -20.37 -10.18
CA GLU A 206 -7.47 -19.08 -10.08
C GLU A 206 -7.19 -18.45 -11.45
N ARG A 207 -6.79 -19.25 -12.45
CA ARG A 207 -6.46 -18.73 -13.78
C ARG A 207 -7.62 -17.94 -14.44
N PRO A 208 -8.89 -18.38 -14.37
CA PRO A 208 -10.01 -17.59 -14.87
C PRO A 208 -10.14 -16.20 -14.25
N ILE A 209 -9.80 -16.03 -12.96
CA ILE A 209 -9.86 -14.74 -12.26
C ILE A 209 -8.88 -13.75 -12.90
N LEU A 210 -7.62 -14.15 -13.07
CA LEU A 210 -6.59 -13.29 -13.68
C LEU A 210 -6.85 -13.02 -15.16
N VAL A 211 -7.34 -14.02 -15.91
CA VAL A 211 -7.76 -13.82 -17.30
C VAL A 211 -8.91 -12.82 -17.37
N GLN A 212 -9.85 -12.88 -16.43
CA GLN A 212 -10.95 -11.94 -16.36
C GLN A 212 -10.46 -10.52 -16.06
N LEU A 213 -9.51 -10.34 -15.14
CA LEU A 213 -8.87 -9.04 -14.91
C LEU A 213 -8.20 -8.50 -16.17
N LYS A 214 -7.48 -9.35 -16.92
CA LYS A 214 -6.87 -8.94 -18.19
C LYS A 214 -7.91 -8.50 -19.22
N LYS A 215 -9.04 -9.22 -19.30
CA LYS A 215 -10.17 -8.81 -20.14
C LYS A 215 -10.78 -7.48 -19.71
N ILE A 216 -10.82 -7.18 -18.41
CA ILE A 216 -11.28 -5.86 -17.94
C ILE A 216 -10.32 -4.78 -18.44
N LEU A 217 -9.00 -4.98 -18.32
CA LEU A 217 -8.00 -4.03 -18.82
C LEU A 217 -8.15 -3.77 -20.33
N ASP A 218 -8.37 -4.81 -21.12
CA ASP A 218 -8.47 -4.70 -22.58
C ASP A 218 -9.78 -4.09 -23.06
N GLU A 219 -10.89 -4.37 -22.37
CA GLU A 219 -12.24 -4.03 -22.83
C GLU A 219 -12.79 -2.75 -22.19
N THR A 220 -12.08 -2.15 -21.24
CA THR A 220 -12.54 -0.93 -20.58
C THR A 220 -12.82 0.17 -21.60
N ALA A 221 -14.02 0.73 -21.54
CA ALA A 221 -14.53 1.64 -22.56
C ALA A 221 -14.04 3.07 -22.38
N GLU A 222 -13.97 3.78 -23.50
CA GLU A 222 -13.86 5.23 -23.53
C GLU A 222 -15.25 5.86 -23.29
N LEU A 223 -15.24 6.94 -22.50
CA LEU A 223 -16.40 7.73 -22.15
C LEU A 223 -16.80 8.57 -23.35
N THR A 224 -18.09 8.51 -23.68
CA THR A 224 -18.64 9.12 -24.90
C THR A 224 -19.35 10.44 -24.63
N GLN A 225 -19.64 10.76 -23.37
CA GLN A 225 -20.45 11.90 -22.93
C GLN A 225 -19.95 12.43 -21.58
N GLY A 226 -20.41 13.63 -21.19
CA GLY A 226 -20.05 14.26 -19.91
C GLY A 226 -18.71 15.02 -19.93
N SER A 227 -18.31 15.55 -18.77
CA SER A 227 -17.06 16.31 -18.59
C SER A 227 -15.80 15.47 -18.84
N LEU A 228 -15.91 14.15 -18.71
CA LEU A 228 -14.84 13.18 -18.92
C LEU A 228 -14.86 12.51 -20.30
N SER A 229 -15.62 13.05 -21.26
CA SER A 229 -15.65 12.53 -22.64
C SER A 229 -14.24 12.41 -23.23
N GLY A 230 -13.95 11.28 -23.87
CA GLY A 230 -12.62 10.93 -24.39
C GLY A 230 -11.66 10.33 -23.36
N ARG A 231 -11.98 10.32 -22.07
CA ARG A 231 -11.26 9.52 -21.05
C ARG A 231 -11.80 8.09 -20.99
N ARG A 232 -11.17 7.23 -20.21
CA ARG A 232 -11.63 5.85 -19.97
C ARG A 232 -12.17 5.70 -18.56
N ASN A 233 -13.02 4.70 -18.36
CA ASN A 233 -13.22 4.17 -17.01
C ASN A 233 -11.88 3.68 -16.43
N ALA A 234 -11.77 3.66 -15.12
CA ALA A 234 -10.51 3.37 -14.44
C ALA A 234 -10.58 2.04 -13.69
N LEU A 235 -9.56 1.21 -13.87
CA LEU A 235 -9.24 0.10 -12.98
C LEU A 235 -7.93 0.44 -12.26
N VAL A 236 -7.95 0.40 -10.93
CA VAL A 236 -6.77 0.53 -10.09
C VAL A 236 -6.56 -0.79 -9.37
N ILE A 237 -5.42 -1.42 -9.59
CA ILE A 237 -5.04 -2.69 -8.97
C ILE A 237 -4.08 -2.37 -7.84
N ILE A 238 -4.37 -2.81 -6.62
CA ILE A 238 -3.58 -2.51 -5.43
C ILE A 238 -3.00 -3.80 -4.89
N ALA A 239 -1.67 -3.86 -4.84
CA ALA A 239 -0.93 -5.03 -4.42
C ALA A 239 0.22 -4.62 -3.48
N SER A 240 0.29 -5.18 -2.26
CA SER A 240 1.42 -4.86 -1.36
C SER A 240 2.76 -5.29 -1.98
N GLN A 241 2.77 -6.47 -2.60
CA GLN A 241 3.93 -7.07 -3.25
C GLN A 241 3.65 -7.37 -4.71
N LEU A 242 4.43 -6.77 -5.62
CA LEU A 242 4.30 -7.03 -7.06
C LEU A 242 4.53 -8.52 -7.41
N ALA A 243 5.40 -9.19 -6.67
CA ALA A 243 5.68 -10.61 -6.85
C ALA A 243 4.48 -11.52 -6.55
N GLY A 244 3.47 -11.02 -5.83
CA GLY A 244 2.22 -11.73 -5.59
C GLY A 244 1.29 -11.80 -6.81
N LEU A 245 1.67 -11.18 -7.93
CA LEU A 245 0.96 -11.29 -9.21
C LEU A 245 1.85 -11.97 -10.26
N PRO A 246 1.31 -12.83 -11.14
CA PRO A 246 2.11 -13.46 -12.19
C PRO A 246 2.64 -12.42 -13.19
N SER A 247 3.89 -12.54 -13.63
CA SER A 247 4.47 -11.56 -14.56
C SER A 247 3.70 -11.44 -15.87
N TRP A 248 3.18 -12.54 -16.42
CA TRP A 248 2.38 -12.56 -17.65
C TRP A 248 1.11 -11.69 -17.58
N PHE A 249 0.64 -11.36 -16.38
CA PHE A 249 -0.51 -10.50 -16.17
C PHE A 249 -0.19 -9.03 -16.46
N TYR A 250 0.91 -8.51 -15.89
CA TYR A 250 1.22 -7.08 -15.92
C TYR A 250 2.35 -6.69 -16.88
N GLN A 251 3.24 -7.62 -17.22
CA GLN A 251 4.43 -7.33 -18.03
C GLN A 251 4.03 -6.98 -19.46
N ASP A 252 4.60 -5.86 -19.97
CA ASP A 252 4.40 -5.33 -21.32
C ASP A 252 2.94 -5.11 -21.74
N HIS A 253 2.03 -4.94 -20.76
CA HIS A 253 0.62 -4.68 -21.04
C HIS A 253 0.43 -3.20 -21.47
N PRO A 254 -0.05 -2.92 -22.70
CA PRO A 254 -0.05 -1.56 -23.26
C PRO A 254 -0.91 -0.57 -22.47
N LEU A 255 -2.01 -1.07 -21.89
CA LEU A 255 -2.98 -0.28 -21.12
C LEU A 255 -2.77 -0.30 -19.61
N LEU A 256 -1.75 -1.01 -19.09
CA LEU A 256 -1.48 -1.06 -17.66
C LEU A 256 -0.13 -0.42 -17.38
N THR A 257 -0.08 0.46 -16.38
CA THR A 257 1.17 1.00 -15.87
C THR A 257 1.41 0.53 -14.45
N LEU A 258 2.67 0.28 -14.10
CA LEU A 258 3.08 -0.07 -12.75
C LEU A 258 3.61 1.20 -12.08
N ILE A 259 3.07 1.54 -10.91
CA ILE A 259 3.53 2.67 -10.11
C ILE A 259 3.89 2.15 -8.72
N ARG A 260 5.17 2.25 -8.38
CA ARG A 260 5.66 1.94 -7.03
C ARG A 260 5.37 3.11 -6.11
N ILE A 261 4.69 2.87 -5.01
CA ILE A 261 4.56 3.79 -3.89
C ILE A 261 5.79 3.59 -2.98
N PRO A 262 6.71 4.58 -2.90
CA PRO A 262 7.86 4.50 -2.02
C PRO A 262 7.48 4.87 -0.57
N HIS A 263 8.40 4.65 0.36
CA HIS A 263 8.37 5.32 1.67
C HIS A 263 8.47 6.84 1.48
N PRO A 264 7.93 7.65 2.42
CA PRO A 264 7.99 9.11 2.31
C PRO A 264 9.44 9.59 2.19
N SER A 265 9.69 10.44 1.20
CA SER A 265 10.98 11.08 0.97
C SER A 265 11.36 12.03 2.11
N ILE A 266 12.63 12.43 2.17
CA ILE A 266 13.11 13.42 3.15
C ILE A 266 12.28 14.72 3.13
N HIS A 267 11.83 15.18 1.95
CA HIS A 267 10.99 16.36 1.82
C HIS A 267 9.58 16.14 2.38
N GLU A 268 9.00 14.96 2.17
CA GLU A 268 7.69 14.61 2.72
C GLU A 268 7.75 14.49 4.25
N ARG A 269 8.82 13.89 4.79
CA ARG A 269 9.04 13.79 6.24
C ARG A 269 9.28 15.16 6.88
N ALA A 270 10.05 16.03 6.25
CA ALA A 270 10.27 17.41 6.70
C ALA A 270 8.97 18.22 6.69
N ARG A 271 8.16 18.09 5.63
CA ARG A 271 6.85 18.75 5.53
C ARG A 271 5.87 18.22 6.58
N PHE A 272 5.88 16.91 6.84
CA PHE A 272 5.09 16.31 7.91
C PHE A 272 5.41 16.99 9.25
N ILE A 273 6.67 16.95 9.68
CA ILE A 273 7.03 17.48 11.00
C ILE A 273 6.81 18.99 11.07
N GLN A 274 7.11 19.76 10.02
CA GLN A 274 6.79 21.19 9.98
C GLN A 274 5.30 21.47 10.23
N LYS A 275 4.42 20.61 9.70
CA LYS A 275 2.97 20.77 9.83
C LYS A 275 2.45 20.33 11.19
N PHE A 276 2.99 19.24 11.72
CA PHE A 276 2.50 18.58 12.93
C PHE A 276 3.32 18.91 14.17
N LEU A 277 4.37 19.74 14.06
CA LEU A 277 5.23 20.18 15.17
C LEU A 277 4.44 20.66 16.40
N PRO A 278 3.37 21.48 16.26
CA PRO A 278 2.58 21.92 17.41
C PRO A 278 1.95 20.79 18.23
N GLN A 279 1.83 19.59 17.67
CA GLN A 279 1.24 18.42 18.33
C GLN A 279 2.27 17.59 19.12
N PHE A 280 3.55 17.95 19.05
CA PHE A 280 4.62 17.32 19.81
C PHE A 280 4.83 18.04 21.14
N GLU A 281 5.38 17.33 22.13
CA GLU A 281 5.69 17.90 23.44
C GLU A 281 6.68 19.08 23.30
N GLY A 282 6.28 20.25 23.80
CA GLY A 282 7.05 21.50 23.68
C GLY A 282 7.15 22.08 22.26
N GLY A 283 6.40 21.53 21.30
CA GLY A 283 6.48 21.93 19.89
C GLY A 283 5.88 23.31 19.59
N GLU A 284 4.86 23.74 20.34
CA GLU A 284 4.21 25.05 20.17
C GLU A 284 5.08 26.24 20.59
N GLU A 285 6.08 25.99 21.46
CA GLU A 285 6.93 27.03 22.03
C GLU A 285 8.15 27.38 21.14
N LEU A 286 8.32 26.66 20.03
CA LEU A 286 9.47 26.79 19.16
C LEU A 286 9.33 27.99 18.21
N ASN A 287 10.44 28.70 18.00
CA ASN A 287 10.51 29.79 17.03
C ASN A 287 10.76 29.27 15.60
N GLU A 288 10.44 30.07 14.59
CA GLU A 288 10.53 29.64 13.18
C GLU A 288 11.92 29.12 12.74
N PRO A 289 13.05 29.75 13.12
CA PRO A 289 14.38 29.19 12.83
C PRO A 289 14.61 27.80 13.44
N HIS A 290 14.18 27.59 14.69
CA HIS A 290 14.29 26.28 15.35
C HIS A 290 13.33 25.25 14.73
N CYS A 291 12.11 25.64 14.35
CA CYS A 291 11.16 24.77 13.66
C CYS A 291 11.76 24.22 12.35
N SER A 292 12.40 25.07 11.55
CA SER A 292 13.06 24.67 10.31
C SER A 292 14.19 23.67 10.55
N TRP A 293 15.04 23.94 11.55
CA TRP A 293 16.15 23.05 11.92
C TRP A 293 15.65 21.69 12.44
N ILE A 294 14.67 21.66 13.36
CA ILE A 294 14.05 20.41 13.84
C ILE A 294 13.44 19.65 12.67
N SER A 295 12.81 20.34 11.73
CA SER A 295 12.17 19.68 10.60
C SER A 295 13.16 18.92 9.72
N GLN A 296 14.34 19.52 9.49
CA GLN A 296 15.43 18.88 8.75
C GLN A 296 16.02 17.69 9.52
N GLN A 297 16.35 17.88 10.80
CA GLN A 297 16.93 16.82 11.63
C GLN A 297 15.99 15.64 11.85
N PHE A 298 14.70 15.92 12.08
CA PHE A 298 13.68 14.89 12.19
C PHE A 298 13.60 14.09 10.89
N ALA A 299 13.58 14.75 9.72
CA ALA A 299 13.53 14.08 8.43
C ALA A 299 14.75 13.18 8.16
N GLU A 300 15.94 13.59 8.61
CA GLU A 300 17.18 12.80 8.51
C GLU A 300 17.16 11.57 9.42
N LEU A 301 16.74 11.72 10.68
CA LEU A 301 16.73 10.64 11.68
C LEU A 301 15.59 9.61 11.48
N THR A 302 14.57 9.99 10.71
CA THR A 302 13.40 9.16 10.39
C THR A 302 13.47 8.55 8.99
N ASP A 303 14.67 8.43 8.41
CA ASP A 303 14.82 7.76 7.12
C ASP A 303 14.35 6.30 7.14
N GLY A 304 13.65 5.92 6.07
CA GLY A 304 13.02 4.61 5.93
C GLY A 304 11.71 4.41 6.70
N LEU A 305 11.28 5.36 7.52
CA LEU A 305 10.02 5.26 8.27
C LEU A 305 8.80 5.66 7.44
N THR A 306 7.66 5.09 7.78
CA THR A 306 6.34 5.37 7.20
C THR A 306 5.73 6.65 7.78
N ILE A 307 4.74 7.26 7.13
CA ILE A 307 4.00 8.39 7.75
C ILE A 307 3.29 7.94 9.02
N TRP A 308 2.82 6.69 9.06
CA TRP A 308 2.27 6.10 10.28
C TRP A 308 3.27 6.12 11.45
N ASP A 309 4.53 5.75 11.19
CA ASP A 309 5.59 5.80 12.19
C ASP A 309 5.87 7.23 12.66
N LEU A 310 5.84 8.22 11.75
CA LEU A 310 6.04 9.63 12.15
C LEU A 310 4.92 10.13 13.07
N MET A 311 3.67 9.74 12.82
CA MET A 311 2.55 10.01 13.72
C MET A 311 2.73 9.29 15.06
N ALA A 312 3.20 8.05 15.04
CA ALA A 312 3.47 7.29 16.25
C ALA A 312 4.56 7.97 17.09
N ILE A 313 5.63 8.49 16.48
CA ILE A 313 6.66 9.29 17.17
C ILE A 313 6.04 10.54 17.83
N GLY A 314 5.12 11.24 17.15
CA GLY A 314 4.38 12.36 17.75
C GLY A 314 3.56 11.95 18.97
N ASN A 315 2.83 10.84 18.88
CA ASN A 315 2.08 10.30 20.01
C ASN A 315 3.02 9.88 21.17
N THR A 316 4.18 9.29 20.85
CA THR A 316 5.22 8.94 21.83
C THR A 316 5.77 10.18 22.52
N SER A 317 6.02 11.27 21.79
CA SER A 317 6.48 12.54 22.36
C SER A 317 5.57 13.03 23.48
N VAL A 318 4.26 13.06 23.23
CA VAL A 318 3.26 13.54 24.19
C VAL A 318 3.05 12.54 25.34
N SER A 319 2.88 11.25 25.04
CA SER A 319 2.57 10.24 26.06
C SER A 319 3.72 10.00 27.05
N GLU A 320 4.95 10.24 26.63
CA GLU A 320 6.15 10.04 27.45
C GLU A 320 6.78 11.35 27.94
N HIS A 321 6.13 12.49 27.64
CA HIS A 321 6.63 13.83 27.96
C HIS A 321 8.07 14.09 27.47
N LEU A 322 8.37 13.62 26.26
CA LEU A 322 9.67 13.78 25.61
C LEU A 322 9.64 14.96 24.63
N ALA A 323 10.14 16.10 25.09
CA ALA A 323 10.19 17.33 24.31
C ALA A 323 11.16 17.27 23.12
N ILE A 324 10.85 17.99 22.05
CA ILE A 324 11.66 18.03 20.82
C ILE A 324 12.50 19.30 20.65
N SER A 325 12.78 20.00 21.75
CA SER A 325 13.43 21.33 21.74
C SER A 325 14.92 21.33 21.40
N SER A 326 15.58 20.18 21.37
CA SER A 326 17.02 20.07 21.14
C SER A 326 17.41 18.84 20.32
N SER A 327 18.66 18.78 19.85
CA SER A 327 19.15 17.64 19.05
C SER A 327 19.19 16.35 19.85
N SER A 328 19.60 16.42 21.12
CA SER A 328 19.64 15.26 22.01
C SER A 328 18.23 14.78 22.31
N SER A 329 17.32 15.70 22.67
CA SER A 329 15.95 15.32 23.00
C SER A 329 15.18 14.74 21.81
N LEU A 330 15.39 15.28 20.61
CA LEU A 330 14.87 14.71 19.36
C LEU A 330 15.44 13.30 19.07
N ALA A 331 16.77 13.12 19.20
CA ALA A 331 17.41 11.83 19.00
C ALA A 331 16.96 10.79 20.04
N ASN A 332 16.75 11.22 21.29
CA ASN A 332 16.26 10.39 22.38
C ASN A 332 14.81 9.96 22.13
N LEU A 333 13.93 10.87 21.71
CA LEU A 333 12.56 10.53 21.32
C LEU A 333 12.52 9.47 20.22
N ILE A 334 13.29 9.66 19.14
CA ILE A 334 13.32 8.72 18.02
C ILE A 334 13.92 7.38 18.45
N SER A 335 14.95 7.38 19.29
CA SER A 335 15.55 6.15 19.82
C SER A 335 14.60 5.42 20.77
N TYR A 336 13.88 6.14 21.61
CA TYR A 336 12.85 5.56 22.47
C TYR A 336 11.75 4.91 21.65
N TYR A 337 11.26 5.58 20.60
CA TYR A 337 10.29 4.98 19.68
C TYR A 337 10.82 3.70 19.00
N LYS A 338 12.08 3.71 18.52
CA LYS A 338 12.66 2.57 17.79
C LYS A 338 13.02 1.37 18.68
N TYR A 339 13.48 1.63 19.91
CA TYR A 339 14.11 0.61 20.76
C TYR A 339 13.44 0.42 22.13
N GLY A 340 12.52 1.30 22.52
CA GLY A 340 11.87 1.28 23.83
C GLY A 340 12.79 1.64 25.00
N GLU A 341 14.04 2.02 24.72
CA GLU A 341 15.03 2.36 25.75
C GLU A 341 14.98 3.86 26.06
N ARG A 342 14.68 4.19 27.31
CA ARG A 342 14.38 5.55 27.79
C ARG A 342 15.61 6.45 27.92
N GLU A 343 16.81 5.87 28.00
CA GLU A 343 18.03 6.61 28.32
C GLU A 343 19.23 6.01 27.58
N ASP A 344 19.97 6.83 26.83
CA ASP A 344 21.25 6.42 26.27
C ASP A 344 22.23 6.11 27.44
N PRO A 345 22.77 4.88 27.55
CA PRO A 345 23.75 4.55 28.59
C PRO A 345 24.96 5.49 28.60
N TRP A 346 25.27 6.13 27.47
CA TRP A 346 26.35 7.09 27.31
C TRP A 346 26.03 8.48 27.88
N GLU A 347 24.76 8.89 27.93
CA GLU A 347 24.34 10.15 28.57
C GLU A 347 24.57 10.10 30.09
N LYS A 348 24.46 8.92 30.71
CA LYS A 348 24.71 8.69 32.15
C LYS A 348 26.16 8.83 32.58
N PHE A 349 27.11 9.00 31.67
CA PHE A 349 28.49 9.22 32.10
C PHE A 349 28.55 10.52 32.91
N ASN A 350 29.16 10.48 34.10
CA ASN A 350 29.43 11.70 34.84
C ASN A 350 30.58 12.41 34.13
N GLU A 351 30.41 13.68 33.78
CA GLU A 351 31.43 14.48 33.09
C GLU A 351 32.77 14.48 33.87
N ASP A 352 32.70 14.56 35.20
CA ASP A 352 33.87 14.47 36.06
C ASP A 352 34.54 13.10 35.98
N LYS A 353 33.76 12.02 35.84
CA LYS A 353 34.32 10.67 35.66
C LYS A 353 34.97 10.49 34.30
N VAL A 354 34.43 11.09 33.23
CA VAL A 354 35.05 11.07 31.89
C VAL A 354 36.33 11.91 31.90
N ARG A 355 36.31 13.07 32.55
CA ARG A 355 37.48 13.94 32.70
C ARG A 355 38.60 13.29 33.52
N GLN A 356 38.23 12.49 34.52
CA GLN A 356 39.17 11.70 35.35
C GLN A 356 39.47 10.32 34.77
N ALA A 357 38.89 9.94 33.63
CA ALA A 357 39.05 8.60 33.04
C ALA A 357 40.51 8.18 32.81
N PRO A 358 41.42 9.05 32.29
CA PRO A 358 42.83 8.67 32.14
C PRO A 358 43.44 8.19 33.47
N GLN A 359 43.23 8.96 34.54
CA GLN A 359 43.80 8.71 35.86
C GLN A 359 43.19 7.48 36.53
N LEU A 360 41.90 7.21 36.30
CA LEU A 360 41.20 6.05 36.85
C LEU A 360 41.63 4.75 36.15
N ILE A 361 41.89 4.80 34.84
CA ILE A 361 42.30 3.65 34.04
C ILE A 361 43.80 3.35 34.27
N GLU A 362 44.67 4.35 34.31
CA GLU A 362 46.11 4.18 34.56
C GLU A 362 46.42 3.56 35.94
N ARG A 363 45.55 3.78 36.94
CA ARG A 363 45.66 3.10 38.24
C ARG A 363 45.47 1.59 38.16
N ARG A 364 44.80 1.09 37.13
CA ARG A 364 44.43 -0.33 36.96
C ARG A 364 45.15 -0.99 35.77
N VAL A 365 45.69 -0.20 34.86
CA VAL A 365 46.36 -0.66 33.64
C VAL A 365 47.78 -0.11 33.61
N ILE A 366 48.77 -0.99 33.80
CA ILE A 366 50.18 -0.62 33.85
C ILE A 366 50.81 -0.84 32.47
N GLY A 367 51.50 0.17 31.95
CA GLY A 367 52.34 0.04 30.74
C GLY A 367 51.61 0.17 29.39
N GLN A 368 50.32 0.55 29.37
CA GLN A 368 49.53 0.70 28.14
C GLN A 368 48.99 2.13 27.91
N SER A 369 49.80 3.17 28.08
CA SER A 369 49.36 4.57 28.01
C SER A 369 48.63 4.93 26.70
N LYS A 370 49.07 4.41 25.55
CA LYS A 370 48.41 4.64 24.25
C LYS A 370 47.01 4.02 24.15
N ALA A 371 46.79 2.88 24.80
CA ALA A 371 45.46 2.26 24.83
C ALA A 371 44.51 3.06 25.75
N VAL A 372 45.03 3.61 26.84
CA VAL A 372 44.25 4.47 27.74
C VAL A 372 43.79 5.75 27.01
N GLU A 373 44.67 6.44 26.28
CA GLU A 373 44.29 7.60 25.47
C GLU A 373 43.18 7.25 24.46
N ALA A 374 43.34 6.16 23.70
CA ALA A 374 42.35 5.73 22.72
C ALA A 374 40.99 5.40 23.35
N ILE A 375 40.97 4.82 24.55
CA ILE A 375 39.74 4.55 25.31
C ILE A 375 39.08 5.86 25.76
N VAL A 376 39.87 6.81 26.28
CA VAL A 376 39.34 8.09 26.76
C VAL A 376 38.76 8.92 25.61
N ASP A 377 39.47 9.02 24.49
CA ASP A 377 38.99 9.72 23.30
C ASP A 377 37.68 9.12 22.78
N MET A 378 37.57 7.79 22.80
CA MET A 378 36.33 7.11 22.43
C MET A 378 35.19 7.37 23.43
N LEU A 379 35.45 7.40 24.75
CA LEU A 379 34.44 7.73 25.76
C LEU A 379 33.90 9.16 25.58
N VAL A 380 34.78 10.12 25.29
CA VAL A 380 34.41 11.51 24.98
C VAL A 380 33.58 11.56 23.70
N THR A 381 34.02 10.86 22.66
CA THR A 381 33.35 10.79 21.35
C THR A 381 31.95 10.16 21.46
N ALA A 382 31.82 9.05 22.19
CA ALA A 382 30.55 8.34 22.42
C ALA A 382 29.55 9.16 23.25
N ARG A 383 30.04 9.96 24.22
CA ARG A 383 29.25 10.90 25.02
C ARG A 383 28.74 12.09 24.21
N ILE A 384 29.57 12.64 23.32
CA ILE A 384 29.19 13.77 22.44
C ILE A 384 28.26 13.27 21.30
N GLY A 385 28.16 11.96 21.09
CA GLY A 385 27.30 11.37 20.06
C GLY A 385 27.93 11.41 18.65
N ILE A 386 29.20 11.79 18.54
CA ILE A 386 29.93 11.75 17.27
C ILE A 386 30.39 10.30 17.07
N THR A 387 30.11 9.69 15.92
CA THR A 387 30.63 8.36 15.59
C THR A 387 31.78 8.52 14.59
N LEU A 388 32.96 7.95 14.86
CA LEU A 388 34.16 8.09 14.01
C LEU A 388 34.07 7.35 12.66
N THR A 389 33.03 6.56 12.43
CA THR A 389 32.74 5.98 11.11
C THR A 389 31.92 6.97 10.29
N GLN A 390 32.46 7.43 9.16
CA GLN A 390 31.77 8.27 8.16
C GLN A 390 30.64 7.53 7.43
N SER A 391 29.65 7.08 8.19
CA SER A 391 28.44 6.45 7.67
C SER A 391 27.29 6.90 8.55
N SER A 392 26.51 7.83 8.01
CA SER A 392 25.26 8.35 8.53
C SER A 392 24.31 7.24 9.03
N GLY A 393 23.83 7.37 10.27
CA GLY A 393 22.49 6.92 10.64
C GLY A 393 22.29 5.46 11.08
N GLN A 394 23.10 4.90 11.98
CA GLN A 394 22.72 3.64 12.66
C GLN A 394 22.89 3.71 14.18
N SER A 395 21.84 4.17 14.85
CA SER A 395 21.62 3.91 16.28
C SER A 395 21.46 2.39 16.47
N GLY A 396 22.43 1.72 17.09
CA GLY A 396 22.45 0.26 17.27
C GLY A 396 23.79 -0.41 16.95
N LYS A 397 24.73 0.28 16.30
CA LYS A 397 26.12 -0.17 16.22
C LYS A 397 26.90 0.25 17.47
N PRO A 398 27.87 -0.55 17.95
CA PRO A 398 28.73 -0.13 19.04
C PRO A 398 29.45 1.16 18.64
N LYS A 399 29.35 2.21 19.48
CA LYS A 399 29.99 3.52 19.27
C LYS A 399 31.54 3.43 19.21
N GLY A 400 32.07 2.24 19.46
CA GLY A 400 33.39 1.73 19.08
C GLY A 400 33.61 0.34 19.68
N VAL A 401 34.62 -0.38 19.19
CA VAL A 401 34.93 -1.76 19.60
C VAL A 401 36.40 -1.84 20.03
N PHE A 402 36.66 -2.33 21.24
CA PHE A 402 38.01 -2.63 21.71
C PHE A 402 38.27 -4.13 21.62
N PHE A 403 39.43 -4.47 21.08
CA PHE A 403 40.02 -5.79 21.25
C PHE A 403 41.11 -5.66 22.32
N LEU A 404 40.80 -6.11 23.54
CA LEU A 404 41.77 -6.23 24.61
C LEU A 404 42.41 -7.61 24.47
N LEU A 405 43.71 -7.64 24.13
CA LEU A 405 44.51 -8.86 24.00
C LEU A 405 45.27 -9.18 25.28
#